data_AF-A0A8S4QL47-F1
#
_entry.id   AF-A0A8S4QL47-F1
#
_cell.length_a   1.000
_cell.length_b   1.000
_cell.length_c   1.000
_cell.angle_alpha   90.00
_cell.angle_beta   90.00
_cell.angle_gamma   90.00
#
_symmetry.space_group_name_H-M   'P 1'
#
loop_
_entity.id
_entity.type
_entity.pdbx_description
1 polymer ?
#
loop_
_entity_poly.entity_id
_entity_poly.type
_entity_poly.pdbx_seq_one_letter_code
_entity_poly.pdbx_strand_id
1 'polypeptide(L)'
;MNRLFDIFICVMAFKSAVSISEVNQACINSYQDSLDNNFLIGTWFKVCEFAQRLNLPSSNYCEETVIKRATETDIQRYREGYKQENPFNFDGNPVISESFIFKGMLMGNTEAKYFVFDPENYFYKEDKYIAKVFRRVSDNYLLVHQCQWRGYFKSLLSRKRNVTKAELNRVIATMNKDVGGMETQRFCTNDTFF
;
A
#
# COMPACT_ATOMS: atom_id res chain seq x y z
N MET A 1 -41.56 18.68 45.92
CA MET A 1 -40.13 18.77 46.30
C MET A 1 -39.56 17.35 46.31
N ASN A 2 -39.24 16.83 45.14
CA ASN A 2 -37.92 16.88 44.48
C ASN A 2 -37.00 15.75 44.98
N ARG A 3 -37.18 14.57 44.39
CA ARG A 3 -36.13 13.55 44.27
C ARG A 3 -35.91 13.28 42.77
N LEU A 4 -35.14 14.16 42.16
CA LEU A 4 -34.65 14.09 40.77
C LEU A 4 -33.14 14.35 40.83
N PHE A 5 -32.38 13.34 41.24
CA PHE A 5 -30.91 13.26 41.29
C PHE A 5 -30.66 11.74 41.49
N ASP A 6 -29.95 10.97 40.69
CA ASP A 6 -29.01 11.22 39.61
C ASP A 6 -29.13 10.03 38.66
N ILE A 7 -29.64 10.24 37.45
CA ILE A 7 -29.35 9.30 36.36
C ILE A 7 -28.06 9.83 35.77
N PHE A 8 -26.94 9.32 36.29
CA PHE A 8 -25.62 9.50 35.70
C PHE A 8 -25.70 8.90 34.30
N ILE A 9 -25.85 9.77 33.31
CA ILE A 9 -25.71 9.47 31.90
C ILE A 9 -24.26 9.07 31.69
N CYS A 10 -23.93 7.80 31.95
CA CYS A 10 -22.79 7.12 31.34
C CYS A 10 -23.13 6.91 29.86
N VAL A 11 -23.24 8.01 29.11
CA VAL A 11 -22.95 7.99 27.68
C VAL A 11 -21.46 7.77 27.62
N MET A 12 -21.07 6.51 27.71
CA MET A 12 -19.81 6.04 27.19
C MET A 12 -19.83 6.41 25.71
N ALA A 13 -19.27 7.58 25.41
CA ALA A 13 -18.75 7.89 24.10
C ALA A 13 -17.65 6.85 23.82
N PHE A 14 -18.05 5.64 23.45
CA PHE A 14 -17.22 4.77 22.65
C PHE A 14 -17.05 5.52 21.33
N LYS A 15 -16.09 6.45 21.29
CA LYS A 15 -15.40 6.74 20.04
C LYS A 15 -14.85 5.39 19.64
N SER A 16 -15.51 4.73 18.70
CA SER A 16 -15.03 3.52 18.07
C SER A 16 -13.62 3.82 17.60
N ALA A 17 -12.62 3.41 18.38
CA ALA A 17 -11.25 3.41 17.92
C ALA A 17 -11.30 2.56 16.65
N VAL A 18 -10.99 3.17 15.50
CA VAL A 18 -10.94 2.47 14.23
C VAL A 18 -9.78 1.48 14.33
N SER A 19 -10.07 0.32 14.90
CA SER A 19 -9.06 -0.71 15.16
C SER A 19 -8.65 -1.32 13.82
N ILE A 20 -7.35 -1.43 13.62
CA ILE A 20 -6.77 -2.13 12.48
C ILE A 20 -7.28 -3.57 12.53
N SER A 21 -7.76 -4.11 11.39
CA SER A 21 -8.20 -5.50 11.34
C SER A 21 -7.09 -6.44 11.80
N GLU A 22 -7.43 -7.54 12.47
CA GLU A 22 -6.44 -8.53 12.94
C GLU A 22 -5.52 -9.02 11.81
N VAL A 23 -6.06 -9.11 10.58
CA VAL A 23 -5.29 -9.47 9.37
C VAL A 23 -4.21 -8.44 9.07
N ASN A 24 -4.56 -7.15 9.11
CA ASN A 24 -3.59 -6.07 8.88
C ASN A 24 -2.55 -6.03 10.01
N GLN A 25 -2.96 -6.22 11.26
CA GLN A 25 -2.04 -6.22 12.40
C GLN A 25 -1.05 -7.40 12.32
N ALA A 26 -1.52 -8.61 12.02
CA ALA A 26 -0.67 -9.78 11.86
C ALA A 26 0.33 -9.60 10.70
N CYS A 27 -0.12 -9.01 9.59
CA CYS A 27 0.72 -8.68 8.46
C CYS A 27 1.81 -7.68 8.86
N ILE A 28 1.45 -6.54 9.45
CA ILE A 28 2.41 -5.52 9.89
C ILE A 28 3.46 -6.13 10.82
N ASN A 29 3.02 -6.95 11.79
CA ASN A 29 3.93 -7.64 12.72
C ASN A 29 4.87 -8.64 12.03
N SER A 30 4.52 -9.15 10.85
CA SER A 30 5.34 -10.08 10.08
C SER A 30 6.37 -9.40 9.17
N TYR A 31 6.24 -8.09 8.90
CA TYR A 31 7.07 -7.33 7.97
C TYR A 31 7.70 -6.11 8.66
N GLN A 32 8.60 -6.41 9.61
CA GLN A 32 9.25 -5.44 10.48
C GLN A 32 10.62 -4.97 9.97
N ASP A 33 11.11 -5.52 8.86
CA ASP A 33 12.39 -5.10 8.27
C ASP A 33 12.34 -3.61 7.89
N SER A 34 13.42 -2.87 8.16
CA SER A 34 13.46 -1.42 7.93
C SER A 34 13.47 -1.09 6.44
N LEU A 35 12.61 -0.17 6.02
CA LEU A 35 12.61 0.39 4.67
C LEU A 35 12.29 1.89 4.71
N ASP A 36 13.30 2.72 4.45
CA ASP A 36 13.14 4.17 4.36
C ASP A 36 12.25 4.55 3.17
N ASN A 37 11.29 5.44 3.40
CA ASN A 37 10.42 5.98 2.36
C ASN A 37 11.20 6.73 1.27
N ASN A 38 12.41 7.23 1.55
CA ASN A 38 13.29 7.82 0.54
C ASN A 38 13.60 6.84 -0.60
N PHE A 39 13.72 5.54 -0.32
CA PHE A 39 13.92 4.52 -1.35
C PHE A 39 12.73 4.43 -2.33
N LEU A 40 11.53 4.72 -1.84
CA LEU A 40 10.31 4.65 -2.64
C LEU A 40 10.17 5.83 -3.60
N ILE A 41 10.82 6.96 -3.34
CA ILE A 41 10.67 8.19 -4.14
C ILE A 41 11.05 7.96 -5.61
N GLY A 42 10.24 8.47 -6.53
CA GLY A 42 10.38 8.39 -7.98
C GLY A 42 9.24 7.61 -8.63
N THR A 43 9.41 7.27 -9.91
CA THR A 43 8.40 6.55 -10.69
C THR A 43 8.62 5.04 -10.62
N TRP A 44 7.51 4.31 -10.53
CA TRP A 44 7.44 2.86 -10.53
C TRP A 44 6.39 2.38 -11.53
N PHE A 45 6.73 1.36 -12.29
CA PHE A 45 5.86 0.72 -13.27
C PHE A 45 5.53 -0.69 -12.81
N LYS A 46 4.26 -1.06 -12.77
CA LYS A 46 3.85 -2.46 -12.54
C LYS A 46 4.25 -3.28 -13.75
N VAL A 47 5.22 -4.19 -13.59
CA VAL A 47 5.75 -5.02 -14.68
C VAL A 47 5.31 -6.48 -14.58
N CYS A 48 4.96 -6.94 -13.38
CA CYS A 48 4.37 -8.26 -13.15
C CYS A 48 3.32 -8.24 -12.05
N GLU A 49 2.39 -9.17 -12.15
CA GLU A 49 1.52 -9.61 -11.05
C GLU A 49 1.68 -11.12 -10.84
N PHE A 50 1.60 -11.54 -9.59
CA PHE A 50 1.65 -12.93 -9.17
C PHE A 50 0.41 -13.27 -8.36
N ALA A 51 -0.21 -14.40 -8.66
CA ALA A 51 -1.25 -14.98 -7.81
C ALA A 51 -1.30 -16.51 -7.98
N GLN A 52 -2.04 -17.19 -7.10
CA GLN A 52 -2.20 -18.65 -7.22
C GLN A 52 -2.88 -19.08 -8.52
N ARG A 53 -3.75 -18.22 -9.07
CA ARG A 53 -4.46 -18.43 -10.34
C ARG A 53 -4.62 -17.09 -11.06
N LEU A 54 -3.80 -16.85 -12.07
CA LEU A 54 -3.87 -15.78 -13.05
C LEU A 54 -4.04 -16.41 -14.44
N ASN A 55 -5.28 -16.76 -14.80
CA ASN A 55 -5.58 -17.19 -16.17
C ASN A 55 -5.79 -15.98 -17.11
N LEU A 56 -4.83 -15.06 -17.12
CA LEU A 56 -4.93 -13.80 -17.87
C LEU A 56 -3.69 -13.60 -18.77
N PRO A 57 -3.89 -13.16 -20.03
CA PRO A 57 -2.78 -12.89 -20.94
C PRO A 57 -1.94 -11.71 -20.47
N SER A 58 -0.73 -11.62 -21.00
CA SER A 58 0.12 -10.44 -20.80
C SER A 58 -0.55 -9.18 -21.37
N SER A 59 -0.29 -8.05 -20.74
CA SER A 59 -0.94 -6.78 -21.05
C SER A 59 0.05 -5.70 -21.48
N ASN A 60 -0.35 -4.91 -22.47
CA ASN A 60 0.35 -3.68 -22.85
C ASN A 60 0.01 -2.51 -21.92
N TYR A 61 -1.02 -2.66 -21.07
CA TYR A 61 -1.29 -1.72 -19.99
C TYR A 61 -0.10 -1.66 -19.04
N CYS A 62 0.26 -0.44 -18.66
CA CYS A 62 1.40 -0.18 -17.82
C CYS A 62 0.97 0.80 -16.73
N GLU A 63 0.63 0.26 -15.57
CA GLU A 63 0.25 1.07 -14.43
C GLU A 63 1.49 1.81 -13.91
N GLU A 64 1.40 3.14 -13.87
CA GLU A 64 2.42 4.02 -13.33
C GLU A 64 2.03 4.50 -11.93
N THR A 65 2.97 4.42 -10.99
CA THR A 65 2.86 5.00 -9.67
C THR A 65 4.03 5.96 -9.44
N VAL A 66 3.73 7.22 -9.18
CA VAL A 66 4.70 8.25 -8.82
C VAL A 66 4.68 8.45 -7.32
N ILE A 67 5.85 8.32 -6.69
CA ILE A 67 6.01 8.55 -5.26
C ILE A 67 6.91 9.77 -5.04
N LYS A 68 6.44 10.74 -4.27
CA LYS A 68 7.17 12.00 -3.99
C LYS A 68 7.19 12.30 -2.50
N ARG A 69 8.18 13.08 -2.07
CA ARG A 69 8.23 13.59 -0.69
C ARG A 69 6.94 14.35 -0.39
N ALA A 70 6.30 14.06 0.74
CA ALA A 70 5.16 14.84 1.17
C ALA A 70 5.62 16.26 1.55
N THR A 71 4.87 17.26 1.10
CA THR A 71 5.08 18.65 1.54
C THR A 71 4.42 18.88 2.89
N GLU A 72 4.79 19.96 3.58
CA GLU A 72 4.09 20.36 4.81
C GLU A 72 2.60 20.59 4.57
N THR A 73 2.25 21.16 3.41
CA THR A 73 0.86 21.34 2.99
C THR A 73 0.14 20.01 2.81
N ASP A 74 0.79 18.99 2.26
CA ASP A 74 0.20 17.64 2.16
C ASP A 74 -0.08 17.06 3.56
N ILE A 75 0.91 17.14 4.46
CA ILE A 75 0.79 16.63 5.83
C ILE A 75 -0.36 17.33 6.55
N GLN A 76 -0.42 18.66 6.48
CA GLN A 76 -1.49 19.43 7.09
C GLN A 76 -2.86 19.08 6.49
N ARG A 77 -2.96 18.93 5.16
CA ARG A 77 -4.20 18.53 4.49
C ARG A 77 -4.71 17.17 4.96
N TYR A 78 -3.84 16.18 5.11
CA TYR A 78 -4.23 14.85 5.63
C TYR A 78 -4.60 14.91 7.11
N ARG A 79 -3.84 15.63 7.94
CA ARG A 79 -4.22 15.89 9.36
C ARG A 79 -5.61 16.52 9.45
N GLU A 80 -5.90 17.47 8.56
CA GLU A 80 -7.17 18.17 8.54
C GLU A 80 -8.33 17.34 8.01
N GLY A 81 -8.10 16.52 6.98
CA GLY A 81 -9.12 15.62 6.43
C GLY A 81 -9.54 14.54 7.43
N TYR A 82 -8.61 14.09 8.29
CA TYR A 82 -8.84 13.03 9.27
C TYR A 82 -8.95 13.52 10.72
N LYS A 83 -9.15 14.84 10.95
CA LYS A 83 -9.18 15.59 12.24
C LYS A 83 -9.58 14.83 13.52
N GLN A 84 -10.62 13.99 13.47
CA GLN A 84 -11.18 13.30 14.65
C GLN A 84 -10.97 11.77 14.67
N GLU A 85 -10.45 11.22 13.59
CA GLU A 85 -10.38 9.78 13.31
C GLU A 85 -9.00 9.41 12.78
N ASN A 86 -7.97 10.13 13.21
CA ASN A 86 -6.61 9.94 12.76
C ASN A 86 -5.90 8.94 13.71
N PRO A 87 -5.94 7.61 13.46
CA PRO A 87 -5.15 6.66 14.22
C PRO A 87 -3.66 6.73 13.84
N PHE A 88 -3.27 7.63 12.93
CA PHE A 88 -1.94 7.61 12.34
C PHE A 88 -1.01 8.62 12.98
N ASN A 89 0.18 8.13 13.32
CA ASN A 89 1.31 8.99 13.55
C ASN A 89 1.96 9.34 12.21
N PHE A 90 2.06 10.65 11.90
CA PHE A 90 2.73 11.16 10.70
C PHE A 90 4.26 11.23 10.84
N ASP A 91 4.81 10.77 11.96
CA ASP A 91 6.25 10.62 12.16
C ASP A 91 6.83 9.60 11.16
N GLY A 92 8.06 9.84 10.68
CA GLY A 92 8.78 8.89 9.82
C GLY A 92 8.83 9.22 8.32
N ASN A 93 8.97 10.50 7.95
CA ASN A 93 9.18 10.97 6.57
C ASN A 93 8.10 10.46 5.59
N PRO A 94 6.85 10.92 5.70
CA PRO A 94 5.77 10.47 4.82
C PRO A 94 6.05 10.83 3.35
N VAL A 95 5.54 10.00 2.46
CA VAL A 95 5.60 10.22 1.01
C VAL A 95 4.21 10.13 0.40
N ILE A 96 3.95 10.91 -0.64
CA ILE A 96 2.71 10.86 -1.40
C ILE A 96 2.90 9.89 -2.56
N SER A 97 1.99 8.93 -2.69
CA SER A 97 1.91 7.97 -3.77
C SER A 97 0.70 8.30 -4.65
N GLU A 98 0.94 8.49 -5.93
CA GLU A 98 -0.05 8.88 -6.94
C GLU A 98 -0.01 7.89 -8.11
N SER A 99 -1.16 7.34 -8.47
CA SER A 99 -1.42 6.62 -9.72
C SER A 99 -2.70 7.18 -10.34
N PHE A 100 -3.05 6.72 -11.55
CA PHE A 100 -4.20 7.26 -12.29
C PHE A 100 -5.52 7.25 -11.49
N ILE A 101 -5.74 6.24 -10.65
CA ILE A 101 -6.97 6.06 -9.86
C ILE A 101 -6.78 6.22 -8.35
N PHE A 102 -5.54 6.28 -7.86
CA PHE A 102 -5.24 6.33 -6.43
C PHE A 102 -4.30 7.48 -6.09
N LYS A 103 -4.65 8.24 -5.07
CA LYS A 103 -3.73 9.13 -4.37
C LYS A 103 -3.80 8.82 -2.90
N GLY A 104 -2.64 8.77 -2.25
CA GLY A 104 -2.55 8.47 -0.83
C GLY A 104 -1.20 8.82 -0.24
N MET A 105 -1.14 8.88 1.08
CA MET A 105 0.08 9.07 1.86
C MET A 105 0.57 7.74 2.41
N LEU A 106 1.83 7.42 2.15
CA LEU A 106 2.53 6.28 2.72
C LEU A 106 3.27 6.70 3.99
N MET A 107 3.05 5.94 5.06
CA MET A 107 3.62 6.19 6.39
C MET A 107 4.20 4.90 6.99
N GLY A 108 5.19 5.07 7.86
CA GLY A 108 5.94 3.98 8.50
C GLY A 108 7.34 3.81 7.92
N ASN A 109 8.24 3.26 8.73
CA ASN A 109 9.67 3.07 8.45
C ASN A 109 10.06 1.60 8.21
N THR A 110 9.09 0.68 8.23
CA THR A 110 9.26 -0.75 7.94
C THR A 110 8.77 -1.11 6.53
N GLU A 111 8.98 -2.36 6.10
CA GLU A 111 8.42 -2.90 4.85
C GLU A 111 6.88 -2.77 4.83
N ALA A 112 6.20 -3.11 5.93
CA ALA A 112 4.78 -2.80 6.08
C ALA A 112 4.57 -1.31 6.35
N LYS A 113 3.70 -0.68 5.56
CA LYS A 113 3.38 0.75 5.59
C LYS A 113 1.87 0.94 5.54
N TYR A 114 1.40 1.99 6.20
CA TYR A 114 0.03 2.45 6.04
C TYR A 114 -0.05 3.30 4.77
N PHE A 115 -0.98 2.95 3.89
CA PHE A 115 -1.42 3.79 2.79
C PHE A 115 -2.74 4.43 3.20
N VAL A 116 -2.69 5.72 3.54
CA VAL A 116 -3.88 6.51 3.86
C VAL A 116 -4.36 7.15 2.58
N PHE A 117 -5.63 6.98 2.25
CA PHE A 117 -6.18 7.52 1.01
C PHE A 117 -6.24 9.06 1.06
N ASP A 118 -6.29 9.70 -0.09
CA ASP A 118 -6.48 11.15 -0.14
C ASP A 118 -7.88 11.49 0.41
N PRO A 119 -8.01 12.40 1.41
CA PRO A 119 -9.31 12.74 2.00
C PRO A 119 -10.29 13.37 1.00
N GLU A 120 -9.81 13.88 -0.13
CA GLU A 120 -10.65 14.43 -1.20
C GLU A 120 -11.09 13.35 -2.21
N ASN A 121 -10.58 12.12 -2.11
CA ASN A 121 -10.95 11.04 -3.02
C ASN A 121 -12.32 10.44 -2.63
N TYR A 122 -13.32 10.66 -3.49
CA TYR A 122 -14.69 10.22 -3.28
C TYR A 122 -14.84 8.68 -3.21
N PHE A 123 -14.01 7.92 -3.94
CA PHE A 123 -14.16 6.47 -4.07
C PHE A 123 -13.76 5.69 -2.81
N TYR A 124 -12.90 6.25 -1.97
CA TYR A 124 -12.31 5.56 -0.80
C TYR A 124 -12.61 6.28 0.51
N LYS A 125 -13.71 7.03 0.54
CA LYS A 125 -14.09 7.82 1.72
C LYS A 125 -14.39 6.92 2.94
N GLU A 126 -14.87 5.70 2.71
CA GLU A 126 -15.16 4.72 3.76
C GLU A 126 -13.89 3.98 4.23
N ASP A 127 -13.06 3.54 3.27
CA ASP A 127 -11.78 2.91 3.53
C ASP A 127 -10.70 3.97 3.72
N LYS A 128 -10.60 4.54 4.93
CA LYS A 128 -9.66 5.63 5.23
C LYS A 128 -8.19 5.24 4.98
N TYR A 129 -7.85 3.97 5.12
CA TYR A 129 -6.51 3.45 4.95
C TYR A 129 -6.48 1.95 4.68
N ILE A 130 -5.36 1.50 4.11
CA ILE A 130 -4.99 0.08 4.02
C ILE A 130 -3.54 -0.13 4.43
N ALA A 131 -3.19 -1.33 4.87
CA ALA A 131 -1.80 -1.72 5.09
C ALA A 131 -1.24 -2.39 3.82
N LYS A 132 -0.08 -1.92 3.38
CA LYS A 132 0.65 -2.45 2.22
C LYS A 132 2.07 -2.82 2.62
N VAL A 133 2.56 -3.92 2.08
CA VAL A 133 3.96 -4.35 2.25
C VAL A 133 4.75 -3.93 1.03
N PHE A 134 5.90 -3.32 1.27
CA PHE A 134 6.89 -2.89 0.29
C PHE A 134 8.18 -3.65 0.59
N ARG A 135 8.55 -4.61 -0.25
CA ARG A 135 9.78 -5.38 -0.10
C ARG A 135 10.78 -4.99 -1.18
N ARG A 136 11.97 -4.58 -0.77
CA ARG A 136 13.06 -4.26 -1.71
C ARG A 136 13.61 -5.56 -2.30
N VAL A 137 13.56 -5.67 -3.63
CA VAL A 137 14.15 -6.80 -4.37
C VAL A 137 15.55 -6.41 -4.86
N SER A 138 15.67 -5.18 -5.34
CA SER A 138 16.93 -4.51 -5.68
C SER A 138 16.70 -2.99 -5.75
N ASP A 139 17.69 -2.22 -6.18
CA ASP A 139 17.56 -0.77 -6.34
C ASP A 139 16.48 -0.36 -7.37
N ASN A 140 16.24 -1.25 -8.33
CA ASN A 140 15.33 -1.01 -9.45
C ASN A 140 14.02 -1.78 -9.35
N TYR A 141 13.86 -2.65 -8.35
CA TYR A 141 12.72 -3.56 -8.25
C TYR A 141 12.17 -3.65 -6.83
N LEU A 142 10.85 -3.63 -6.73
CA LEU A 142 10.11 -3.65 -5.49
C LEU A 142 8.93 -4.63 -5.61
N LEU A 143 8.77 -5.51 -4.63
CA LEU A 143 7.61 -6.39 -4.53
C LEU A 143 6.59 -5.78 -3.57
N VAL A 144 5.35 -5.63 -4.02
CA VAL A 144 4.28 -4.95 -3.27
C VAL A 144 3.06 -5.84 -3.14
N HIS A 145 2.42 -5.85 -1.97
CA HIS A 145 1.09 -6.44 -1.80
C HIS A 145 0.32 -5.75 -0.69
N GLN A 146 -1.01 -5.90 -0.69
CA GLN A 146 -1.83 -5.41 0.42
C GLN A 146 -2.01 -6.51 1.46
N CYS A 147 -1.95 -6.13 2.74
CA CYS A 147 -2.05 -7.07 3.85
C CYS A 147 -3.37 -7.85 3.88
N GLN A 148 -4.49 -7.21 3.50
CA GLN A 148 -5.79 -7.85 3.43
C GLN A 148 -5.83 -9.07 2.49
N TRP A 149 -4.98 -9.08 1.46
CA TRP A 149 -4.88 -10.19 0.51
C TRP A 149 -3.95 -11.30 0.98
N ARG A 150 -3.35 -11.21 2.18
CA ARG A 150 -2.50 -12.25 2.79
C ARG A 150 -1.41 -12.78 1.84
N GLY A 151 -0.91 -11.94 0.94
CA GLY A 151 0.10 -12.31 -0.06
C GLY A 151 -0.41 -13.17 -1.23
N TYR A 152 -1.71 -13.43 -1.35
CA TYR A 152 -2.30 -14.14 -2.51
C TYR A 152 -2.14 -13.38 -3.83
N PHE A 153 -2.01 -12.06 -3.76
CA PHE A 153 -1.74 -11.18 -4.90
C PHE A 153 -0.51 -10.33 -4.59
N LYS A 154 0.50 -10.38 -5.46
CA LYS A 154 1.71 -9.58 -5.34
C LYS A 154 2.03 -8.91 -6.67
N SER A 155 2.49 -7.66 -6.63
CA SER A 155 2.90 -6.90 -7.81
C SER A 155 4.39 -6.63 -7.77
N LEU A 156 5.10 -6.93 -8.85
CA LEU A 156 6.47 -6.46 -9.04
C LEU A 156 6.44 -5.12 -9.73
N LEU A 157 7.02 -4.12 -9.07
CA LEU A 157 7.24 -2.80 -9.61
C LEU A 157 8.70 -2.65 -10.06
N SER A 158 8.90 -1.93 -11.16
CA SER A 158 10.22 -1.60 -11.71
C SER A 158 10.38 -0.10 -11.91
N ARG A 159 11.60 0.41 -11.79
CA ARG A 159 11.97 1.77 -12.24
C ARG A 159 11.95 1.92 -13.76
N LYS A 160 12.04 0.80 -14.49
CA LYS A 160 12.06 0.75 -15.95
C LYS A 160 10.71 0.31 -16.48
N ARG A 161 10.12 1.10 -17.37
CA ARG A 161 8.85 0.79 -18.02
C ARG A 161 8.89 -0.52 -18.81
N ASN A 162 9.91 -0.68 -19.66
CA ASN A 162 10.03 -1.82 -20.58
C ASN A 162 11.12 -2.78 -20.10
N VAL A 163 10.74 -3.74 -19.24
CA VAL A 163 11.66 -4.79 -18.76
C VAL A 163 11.62 -5.98 -19.71
N THR A 164 12.80 -6.47 -20.11
CA THR A 164 12.89 -7.64 -20.99
C THR A 164 12.47 -8.91 -20.26
N LYS A 165 11.94 -9.90 -21.00
CA LYS A 165 11.57 -11.22 -20.42
C LYS A 165 12.73 -11.88 -19.68
N ALA A 166 13.95 -11.82 -20.25
CA ALA A 166 15.14 -12.40 -19.64
C ALA A 166 15.57 -11.69 -18.34
N GLU A 167 15.47 -10.36 -18.30
CA GLU A 167 15.71 -9.59 -17.08
C GLU A 167 14.68 -9.91 -16.00
N LEU A 168 13.40 -9.93 -16.38
CA LEU A 168 12.29 -10.22 -15.48
C LEU A 168 12.40 -11.63 -14.87
N ASN A 169 12.70 -12.64 -15.68
CA ASN A 169 12.89 -14.02 -15.20
C ASN A 169 14.05 -14.11 -14.19
N ARG A 170 15.15 -13.38 -14.42
CA ARG A 170 16.28 -13.34 -13.48
C ARG A 170 15.88 -12.72 -12.15
N VAL A 171 15.11 -11.63 -12.17
CA VAL A 171 14.61 -10.98 -10.95
C VAL A 171 13.60 -11.86 -10.23
N ILE A 172 12.68 -12.52 -10.95
CA ILE A 172 11.71 -13.44 -10.36
C ILE A 172 12.40 -14.62 -9.67
N ALA A 173 13.47 -15.16 -10.26
CA ALA A 173 14.22 -16.26 -9.67
C ALA A 173 14.84 -15.92 -8.30
N THR A 174 15.20 -14.66 -8.03
CA THR A 174 15.72 -14.25 -6.71
C THR A 174 14.63 -14.18 -5.64
N MET A 175 13.35 -14.14 -6.05
CA MET A 175 12.19 -14.02 -5.19
C MET A 175 11.43 -15.34 -5.02
N ASN A 176 12.04 -16.49 -5.29
CA ASN A 176 11.33 -17.78 -5.27
C ASN A 176 10.65 -18.09 -3.91
N LYS A 177 11.20 -17.59 -2.80
CA LYS A 177 10.57 -17.71 -1.47
C LYS A 177 9.27 -16.92 -1.34
N ASP A 178 9.11 -15.85 -2.14
CA ASP A 178 7.99 -14.93 -2.11
C ASP A 178 6.88 -15.30 -3.12
N VAL A 179 7.26 -15.75 -4.31
CA VAL A 179 6.33 -15.95 -5.44
C VAL A 179 6.42 -17.35 -6.06
N GLY A 180 7.20 -18.26 -5.46
CA GLY A 180 7.35 -19.62 -5.94
C GLY A 180 6.00 -20.35 -6.03
N GLY A 181 5.72 -20.96 -7.17
CA GLY A 181 4.46 -21.66 -7.43
C GLY A 181 3.26 -20.75 -7.73
N MET A 182 3.45 -19.43 -7.85
CA MET A 182 2.43 -18.51 -8.34
C MET A 182 2.47 -18.40 -9.86
N GLU A 183 1.31 -18.27 -10.48
CA GLU A 183 1.18 -17.86 -11.87
C GLU A 183 1.63 -16.40 -12.02
N THR A 184 2.11 -16.01 -13.20
CA THR A 184 2.67 -14.69 -13.46
C THR A 184 2.00 -14.05 -14.67
N GLN A 185 1.47 -12.85 -14.49
CA GLN A 185 1.01 -11.99 -15.58
C GLN A 185 2.03 -10.87 -15.80
N ARG A 186 2.40 -10.59 -17.06
CA ARG A 186 3.29 -9.47 -17.41
C ARG A 186 2.50 -8.25 -17.85
N PHE A 187 3.06 -7.09 -17.53
CA PHE A 187 2.55 -5.78 -17.89
C PHE A 187 3.62 -4.99 -18.64
N CYS A 188 3.24 -3.83 -19.19
CA CYS A 188 4.14 -2.96 -19.93
C CYS A 188 4.84 -3.66 -21.09
N THR A 189 4.17 -4.62 -21.74
CA THR A 189 4.74 -5.37 -22.86
C THR A 189 3.73 -5.59 -23.97
N ASN A 190 4.23 -5.58 -25.21
CA ASN A 190 3.46 -5.99 -26.39
C ASN A 190 3.57 -7.51 -26.64
N ASP A 191 4.32 -8.23 -25.79
CA ASP A 191 4.40 -9.68 -25.85
C ASP A 191 3.02 -10.24 -25.50
N THR A 192 2.23 -10.61 -26.51
CA THR A 192 0.83 -11.05 -26.32
C THR A 192 0.69 -12.46 -25.74
N PHE A 193 1.78 -13.21 -25.51
CA PHE A 193 1.70 -14.63 -25.13
C PHE A 193 2.84 -15.16 -24.25
N PHE A 194 2.45 -16.00 -23.28
CA PHE A 194 3.15 -17.20 -22.81
C PHE A 194 2.24 -18.39 -23.02
#